data_AF-U9TLW9-F1
#
_entry.id   AF-U9TLW9-F1
#
_cell.length_a   1.000
_cell.length_b   1.000
_cell.length_c   1.000
_cell.angle_alpha   90.00
_cell.angle_beta   90.00
_cell.angle_gamma   90.00
#
_symmetry.space_group_name_H-M   'P 1'
#
loop_
_entity.id
_entity.type
_entity.pdbx_description
1 polymer ?
#
loop_
_entity_poly.entity_id
_entity_poly.type
_entity_poly.pdbx_seq_one_letter_code
_entity_poly.pdbx_strand_id
1 'polypeptide(L)' 'MEEFKLSDDVIEQIKDFTHRELTDEQKLLIDKLILNEELKERYKNYGLCKECKQPNTDYNW' A
#
# COMPACT_ATOMS: atom_id res chain seq x y z
N MET A 1 -2.05 5.21 -19.17
CA MET A 1 -1.07 4.80 -18.15
C MET A 1 -1.68 3.62 -17.42
N GLU A 2 -0.94 2.54 -17.28
CA GLU A 2 -1.41 1.35 -16.59
C GLU A 2 -1.59 1.75 -15.11
N GLU A 3 -2.85 1.82 -14.66
CA GLU A 3 -3.16 2.15 -13.27
C GLU A 3 -2.71 0.97 -12.41
N PHE A 4 -1.56 1.12 -11.74
CA PHE A 4 -1.09 0.14 -10.76
C PHE A 4 -2.03 0.16 -9.56
N LYS A 5 -3.07 -0.67 -9.60
CA LYS A 5 -4.00 -0.90 -8.49
C LYS A 5 -3.64 -2.20 -7.79
N LEU A 6 -3.63 -2.17 -6.46
CA LEU A 6 -3.60 -3.38 -5.64
C LEU A 6 -4.93 -4.13 -5.79
N SER A 7 -4.90 -5.46 -5.71
CA SER A 7 -6.14 -6.23 -5.61
C SER A 7 -6.82 -6.02 -4.26
N ASP A 8 -8.14 -6.19 -4.23
CA ASP A 8 -8.92 -6.06 -2.99
C ASP A 8 -8.43 -7.03 -1.90
N ASP A 9 -7.97 -8.24 -2.27
CA ASP A 9 -7.39 -9.20 -1.33
C ASP A 9 -6.10 -8.71 -0.66
N VAL A 10 -5.26 -7.97 -1.39
CA VAL A 10 -4.04 -7.38 -0.83
C VAL A 10 -4.42 -6.25 0.11
N ILE A 11 -5.38 -5.42 -0.29
CA ILE A 11 -5.89 -4.30 0.52
C ILE A 11 -6.48 -4.81 1.83
N GLU A 12 -7.35 -5.82 1.78
CA GLU A 12 -7.99 -6.36 2.98
C GLU A 12 -6.99 -6.99 3.97
N GLN A 13 -5.84 -7.49 3.49
CA GLN A 13 -4.76 -7.98 4.35
C GLN A 13 -3.99 -6.88 5.06
N ILE A 14 -3.83 -5.71 4.42
CA ILE A 14 -2.99 -4.62 4.94
C ILE A 14 -3.80 -3.43 5.49
N LYS A 15 -5.14 -3.45 5.37
CA LYS A 15 -6.03 -2.33 5.75
C LYS A 15 -5.89 -1.87 7.19
N ASP A 16 -5.57 -2.80 8.09
CA ASP A 16 -5.47 -2.55 9.53
C ASP A 16 -4.04 -2.21 9.97
N PHE A 17 -3.09 -2.14 9.03
CA PHE A 17 -1.70 -1.85 9.34
C PHE A 17 -1.47 -0.34 9.46
N THR A 18 -0.82 0.06 10.55
CA THR A 18 -0.35 1.42 10.72
C THR A 18 0.92 1.63 9.90
N HIS A 19 0.82 2.27 8.73
CA HIS A 19 1.99 2.55 7.87
C HIS A 19 3.16 3.26 8.59
N ARG A 20 2.86 4.05 9.64
CA ARG A 20 3.85 4.76 10.47
C ARG A 20 4.57 3.86 11.48
N GLU A 21 3.99 2.71 11.82
CA GLU A 21 4.45 1.82 12.90
C GLU A 21 4.45 0.36 12.45
N LEU A 22 4.87 0.12 11.20
CA LEU A 22 4.96 -1.24 10.66
C LEU A 22 6.03 -2.04 11.40
N THR A 23 5.65 -3.21 11.89
CA THR A 23 6.61 -4.21 12.41
C THR A 23 7.43 -4.80 11.26
N ASP A 24 8.56 -5.43 11.57
CA ASP A 24 9.37 -6.06 10.53
C ASP A 24 8.65 -7.22 9.83
N GLU A 25 7.77 -7.93 10.54
CA GLU A 25 6.89 -8.94 9.94
C GLU A 25 5.87 -8.33 8.97
N GLN A 26 5.25 -7.20 9.34
CA GLN A 26 4.32 -6.49 8.45
C GLN A 26 5.03 -5.93 7.23
N LYS A 27 6.25 -5.37 7.38
CA LYS A 27 7.08 -4.92 6.25
C LYS A 27 7.37 -6.07 5.29
N LEU A 28 7.78 -7.23 5.80
CA LEU A 28 8.02 -8.43 4.99
C LEU A 28 6.76 -8.93 4.29
N LEU A 29 5.59 -8.82 4.92
CA LEU A 29 4.32 -9.18 4.30
C LEU A 29 3.99 -8.22 3.15
N ILE A 30 4.16 -6.91 3.37
CA ILE A 30 3.94 -5.88 2.34
C ILE A 30 4.91 -6.08 1.17
N ASP A 31 6.19 -6.37 1.42
CA ASP A 31 7.19 -6.67 0.38
C ASP A 31 6.79 -7.89 -0.48
N LYS A 32 6.06 -8.86 0.11
CA LYS A 32 5.54 -10.05 -0.61
C LYS A 32 4.25 -9.77 -1.37
N LEU A 33 3.35 -8.96 -0.80
CA LEU A 33 2.04 -8.66 -1.38
C LEU A 33 2.11 -7.59 -2.48
N ILE A 34 2.98 -6.58 -2.29
CA ILE A 34 3.17 -5.46 -3.21
C ILE A 34 4.53 -5.63 -3.91
N LEU A 35 4.52 -6.28 -5.07
CA LEU A 35 5.72 -6.50 -5.89
C LEU A 35 6.22 -5.22 -6.59
N ASN A 36 5.37 -4.21 -6.70
CA ASN A 36 5.74 -2.92 -7.30
C ASN A 36 6.39 -2.04 -6.22
N GLU A 37 7.68 -1.75 -6.40
CA GLU A 37 8.47 -0.93 -5.48
C GLU A 37 7.89 0.49 -5.28
N GLU A 38 7.38 1.12 -6.34
CA GLU A 38 6.78 2.46 -6.27
C GLU A 38 5.50 2.47 -5.43
N LEU A 39 4.61 1.49 -5.65
CA LEU A 39 3.39 1.34 -4.82
C LEU A 39 3.74 1.05 -3.36
N LYS A 40 4.78 0.27 -3.14
CA LYS A 40 5.24 -0.08 -1.81
C LYS A 40 5.78 1.14 -1.05
N GLU A 41 6.61 1.96 -1.70
CA GLU A 41 7.10 3.20 -1.09
C GLU A 41 5.95 4.17 -0.82
N ARG A 42 5.00 4.30 -1.76
CA ARG A 42 3.79 5.10 -1.58
C ARG A 42 2.95 4.62 -0.39
N TYR A 43 2.75 3.31 -0.26
CA TYR A 43 2.06 2.73 0.88
C TYR A 43 2.79 3.02 2.20
N LYS A 44 4.13 2.88 2.24
CA LYS A 44 4.92 3.16 3.45
C LYS A 44 4.88 4.64 3.83
N ASN A 45 4.84 5.55 2.86
CA ASN A 45 4.80 7.00 3.10
C ASN A 45 3.42 7.54 3.44
N TYR A 46 2.36 7.07 2.76
CA TYR A 46 1.02 7.66 2.85
C TYR A 46 -0.04 6.71 3.42
N GLY A 47 0.24 5.40 3.48
CA GLY A 47 -0.75 4.37 3.77
C GLY A 47 -1.75 4.19 2.63
N LEU A 48 -2.93 3.67 2.98
CA LEU A 48 -4.07 3.58 2.06
C LEU A 48 -4.95 4.82 2.18
N CYS A 49 -5.47 5.27 1.05
CA CYS A 49 -6.57 6.22 1.02
C CYS A 49 -7.79 5.62 1.74
N LYS A 50 -8.47 6.42 2.58
CA LYS A 50 -9.66 5.95 3.32
C LYS A 50 -10.87 5.71 2.42
N GLU A 51 -10.96 6.43 1.31
CA GLU A 51 -12.08 6.35 0.36
C GLU A 51 -11.78 5.31 -0.73
N CYS A 52 -10.64 5.45 -1.40
CA CYS A 52 -10.26 4.59 -2.53
C CYS A 52 -9.65 3.25 -2.09
N LYS A 53 -9.22 3.12 -0.83
CA LYS A 53 -8.49 1.97 -0.27
C LYS A 53 -7.21 1.60 -1.02
N GLN A 54 -6.64 2.51 -1.79
CA GLN A 54 -5.41 2.32 -2.57
C GLN A 54 -4.29 3.23 -2.07
N PRO A 55 -3.00 2.84 -2.22
CA PRO A 55 -1.88 3.75 -2.04
C PRO A 55 -2.01 4.93 -3.00
N ASN A 56 -1.60 6.12 -2.58
CA ASN A 56 -1.73 7.30 -3.44
C ASN A 56 -0.86 7.13 -4.70
N THR A 57 -1.50 7.01 -5.87
CA THR A 57 -0.81 6.94 -7.15
C THR A 57 -0.87 8.22 -7.95
N ASP A 58 -1.61 9.22 -7.47
CA ASP A 58 -1.81 10.47 -8.19
C ASP A 58 -0.64 11.44 -7.93
N TYR A 59 -0.18 12.08 -9.00
CA TYR A 59 0.84 13.12 -8.94
C TYR A 59 0.30 14.46 -8.38
N ASN A 60 -1.03 14.65 -8.38
CA ASN A 60 -1.70 15.88 -7.96
C ASN A 60 -2.49 15.69 -6.67
N TRP A 61 -1.80 15.39 -5.57
CA TRP A 61 -2.42 15.28 -4.26
C TRP A 61 -2.88 16.65 -3.72
#